data_AF-A0A7Y3U7E5-F1
#
_entry.id   AF-A0A7Y3U7E5-F1
#
_cell.length_a   1.000
_cell.length_b   1.000
_cell.length_c   1.000
_cell.angle_alpha   90.00
_cell.angle_beta   90.00
_cell.angle_gamma   90.00
#
_symmetry.space_group_name_H-M   'P 1'
#
loop_
_entity.id
_entity.type
_entity.pdbx_description
1 polymer ?
#
loop_
_entity_poly.entity_id
_entity_poly.type
_entity_poly.pdbx_seq_one_letter_code
_entity_poly.pdbx_strand_id
1 'polypeptide(L)'
;MVSNERPNRFEKEDDATQNDEAVELSSSDAPLFCLRCGKHLTPGSGDFYLVRIEGIADPWPPSISAEDLADVEHLASEMQRLIEQSANLSEQELMDQVYRAETIFLCTPCFRTWIERPAAE
;
A
#
# COMPACT_ATOMS: atom_id res chain seq x y z
N MET A 1 47.03 -39.09 -3.45
CA MET A 1 47.45 -37.80 -4.04
C MET A 1 46.60 -37.65 -5.30
N VAL A 2 45.55 -36.86 -5.36
CA VAL A 2 45.40 -35.46 -4.94
C VAL A 2 43.98 -35.26 -4.39
N SER A 3 43.89 -34.74 -3.17
CA SER A 3 42.65 -34.31 -2.53
C SER A 3 42.12 -33.08 -3.27
N ASN A 4 40.85 -33.10 -3.68
CA ASN A 4 40.20 -31.96 -4.31
C ASN A 4 39.35 -31.25 -3.25
N GLU A 5 39.97 -30.33 -2.51
CA GLU A 5 39.32 -29.48 -1.52
C GLU A 5 38.49 -28.41 -2.25
N ARG A 6 37.17 -28.48 -2.17
CA ARG A 6 36.30 -27.36 -2.55
C ARG A 6 36.16 -26.43 -1.34
N PRO A 7 36.58 -25.16 -1.41
CA PRO A 7 36.30 -24.22 -0.33
C PRO A 7 34.83 -23.81 -0.36
N ASN A 8 34.25 -23.86 0.83
CA ASN A 8 32.87 -23.55 1.18
C ASN A 8 32.67 -22.02 1.12
N ARG A 9 31.96 -21.52 0.09
CA ARG A 9 31.55 -20.11 -0.03
C ARG A 9 30.16 -19.94 0.58
N PHE A 10 30.09 -20.02 1.91
CA PHE A 10 28.95 -19.48 2.67
C PHE A 10 29.15 -17.97 2.73
N GLU A 11 28.59 -17.25 1.76
CA GLU A 11 28.34 -15.82 1.90
C GLU A 11 27.14 -15.68 2.83
N LYS A 12 27.40 -15.19 4.04
CA LYS A 12 26.35 -14.69 4.93
C LYS A 12 25.84 -13.39 4.32
N GLU A 13 24.66 -13.41 3.74
CA GLU A 13 23.87 -12.20 3.50
C GLU A 13 23.12 -11.89 4.80
N ASP A 14 23.84 -11.26 5.72
CA ASP A 14 23.25 -10.52 6.83
C ASP A 14 22.76 -9.17 6.26
N ASP A 15 21.57 -9.15 5.65
CA ASP A 15 20.92 -7.90 5.23
C ASP A 15 19.64 -7.68 6.05
N ALA A 16 19.85 -7.31 7.31
CA ALA A 16 18.82 -6.66 8.10
C ALA A 16 18.78 -5.18 7.70
N THR A 17 18.23 -4.88 6.52
CA THR A 17 17.91 -3.50 6.16
C THR A 17 16.65 -3.09 6.92
N GLN A 18 16.85 -2.60 8.14
CA GLN A 18 15.88 -1.77 8.85
C GLN A 18 15.66 -0.50 8.04
N ASN A 19 14.61 -0.49 7.21
CA ASN A 19 14.08 0.72 6.60
C ASN A 19 13.34 1.55 7.66
N ASP A 20 14.11 2.17 8.57
CA ASP A 20 13.70 3.36 9.31
C ASP A 20 13.94 4.58 8.40
N GLU A 21 13.15 4.70 7.33
CA GLU A 21 13.08 5.95 6.57
C GLU A 21 12.41 6.99 7.46
N ALA A 22 13.23 7.77 8.15
CA ALA A 22 12.83 9.01 8.78
C ALA A 22 12.10 9.84 7.71
N VAL A 23 10.79 10.01 7.89
CA VAL A 23 9.95 10.83 7.01
C VAL A 23 10.50 12.26 7.10
N GLU A 24 11.33 12.63 6.12
CA GLU A 24 11.75 14.01 5.94
C GLU A 24 10.50 14.81 5.59
N LEU A 25 9.93 15.45 6.61
CA LEU A 25 8.98 16.56 6.46
C LEU A 25 9.76 17.73 5.83
N SER A 26 10.12 17.58 4.56
CA SER A 26 10.83 18.61 3.81
C SER A 26 10.00 19.89 3.86
N SER A 27 10.68 21.01 4.08
CA SER A 27 10.08 22.33 4.31
C SER A 27 9.48 22.92 3.03
N SER A 28 8.56 22.19 2.40
CA SER A 28 7.72 22.78 1.36
C SER A 28 6.88 23.86 2.04
N ASP A 29 7.01 25.10 1.60
CA ASP A 29 6.30 26.29 2.12
C ASP A 29 4.78 26.26 1.85
N ALA A 30 4.26 25.09 1.48
CA ALA A 30 2.84 24.86 1.24
C ALA A 30 2.10 24.81 2.58
N PRO A 31 0.97 25.55 2.72
CA PRO A 31 0.21 25.54 3.95
C PRO A 31 -0.37 24.14 4.22
N LEU A 32 -0.09 23.60 5.40
CA LEU A 32 -0.64 22.32 5.86
C LEU A 32 -1.98 22.55 6.55
N PHE A 33 -2.97 21.73 6.20
CA PHE A 33 -4.29 21.79 6.81
C PHE A 33 -4.69 20.43 7.37
N CYS A 34 -5.36 20.45 8.52
CA CYS A 34 -6.01 19.27 9.07
C CYS A 34 -7.10 18.80 8.10
N LEU A 35 -7.03 17.55 7.64
CA LEU A 35 -8.01 17.00 6.69
C LEU A 35 -9.45 17.06 7.22
N ARG A 36 -9.63 16.92 8.54
CA ARG A 36 -10.98 16.82 9.14
C ARG A 36 -11.61 18.16 9.49
N CYS A 37 -10.86 19.08 10.08
CA CYS A 37 -11.40 20.35 10.58
C CYS A 37 -10.89 21.59 9.83
N GLY A 38 -9.97 21.41 8.86
CA GLY A 38 -9.38 22.52 8.09
C GLY A 38 -8.45 23.42 8.88
N LYS A 39 -8.13 23.11 10.15
CA LYS A 39 -7.18 23.89 10.96
C LYS A 39 -5.82 23.94 10.28
N HIS A 40 -5.24 25.14 10.15
CA HIS A 40 -3.86 25.31 9.72
C HIS A 40 -2.87 24.64 10.69
N LEU A 41 -1.89 23.94 10.15
CA LEU A 41 -0.90 23.15 10.87
C LEU A 41 0.49 23.73 10.62
N THR A 42 1.37 23.67 11.61
CA THR A 42 2.72 24.26 11.51
C THR A 42 3.79 23.19 11.72
N PRO A 43 4.56 22.82 10.69
CA PRO A 43 5.73 21.94 10.82
C PRO A 43 6.63 22.36 11.98
N GLY A 44 7.12 21.39 12.75
CA GLY A 44 8.01 21.63 13.89
C GLY A 44 7.33 22.13 15.17
N SER A 45 6.05 22.51 15.14
CA SER A 45 5.32 22.93 16.35
C SER A 45 4.84 21.77 17.23
N GLY A 46 4.83 20.54 16.70
CA GLY A 46 4.33 19.35 17.38
C GLY A 46 2.80 19.31 17.54
N ASP A 47 2.05 20.09 16.76
CA ASP A 47 0.60 20.25 16.90
C ASP A 47 -0.26 19.36 15.98
N PHE A 48 0.38 18.47 15.21
CA PHE A 48 -0.28 17.55 14.29
C PHE A 48 0.43 16.20 14.16
N TYR A 49 -0.31 15.25 13.60
CA TYR A 49 0.12 13.92 13.20
C TYR A 49 0.13 13.83 11.68
N LEU A 50 1.19 13.25 11.13
CA LEU A 50 1.21 12.74 9.77
C LEU A 50 0.73 11.29 9.83
N VAL A 51 -0.31 10.97 9.06
CA VAL A 51 -0.87 9.62 8.98
C VAL A 51 -0.64 9.11 7.57
N ARG A 52 0.10 8.00 7.46
CA ARG A 52 0.27 7.23 6.22
C ARG A 52 -0.73 6.08 6.23
N ILE A 53 -1.54 6.01 5.20
CA ILE A 53 -2.56 4.97 5.01
C ILE A 53 -2.14 4.17 3.79
N GLU A 54 -1.98 2.87 3.97
CA GLU A 54 -1.61 1.95 2.90
C GLU A 54 -2.69 0.88 2.78
N GLY A 55 -3.21 0.71 1.57
CA GLY A 55 -4.15 -0.35 1.20
C GLY A 55 -3.48 -1.26 0.17
N ILE A 56 -3.52 -2.57 0.43
CA ILE A 56 -2.99 -3.60 -0.45
C ILE A 56 -4.14 -4.56 -0.74
N ALA A 57 -4.40 -4.84 -2.02
CA ALA A 57 -5.37 -5.84 -2.41
C ALA A 57 -4.90 -7.23 -1.99
N ASP A 58 -5.86 -8.10 -1.65
CA ASP A 58 -5.56 -9.49 -1.34
C ASP A 58 -4.84 -10.15 -2.53
N PRO A 59 -3.61 -10.68 -2.35
CA PRO A 59 -2.88 -11.32 -3.43
C PRO A 59 -3.39 -12.73 -3.74
N TRP A 60 -4.35 -13.26 -2.97
CA TRP A 60 -4.89 -14.60 -3.24
C TRP A 60 -5.73 -14.62 -4.52
N PRO A 61 -5.49 -15.59 -5.42
CA PRO A 61 -6.29 -15.73 -6.62
C PRO A 61 -7.74 -16.12 -6.25
N PRO A 62 -8.72 -15.77 -7.10
CA PRO A 62 -10.08 -16.22 -6.92
C PRO A 62 -10.15 -17.76 -6.92
N SER A 63 -10.97 -18.34 -6.05
CA SER A 63 -11.19 -19.77 -6.01
C SER A 63 -12.11 -20.19 -7.17
N ILE A 64 -11.65 -21.13 -8.00
CA ILE A 64 -12.46 -21.75 -9.06
C ILE A 64 -12.91 -23.12 -8.57
N SER A 65 -14.22 -23.35 -8.51
CA SER A 65 -14.82 -24.61 -8.05
C SER A 65 -14.93 -25.64 -9.20
N ALA A 66 -15.23 -26.90 -8.87
CA ALA A 66 -15.48 -27.93 -9.87
C ALA A 66 -16.75 -27.67 -10.70
N GLU A 67 -17.72 -26.95 -10.13
CA GLU A 67 -18.96 -26.55 -10.80
C GLU A 67 -18.68 -25.44 -11.84
N ASP A 68 -17.80 -24.50 -11.51
CA ASP A 68 -17.35 -23.47 -12.46
C ASP A 68 -16.62 -24.07 -13.67
N LEU A 69 -15.88 -25.16 -13.46
CA LEU A 69 -15.21 -25.89 -14.53
C LEU A 69 -16.16 -26.73 -15.38
N ALA A 70 -17.37 -27.02 -14.89
CA ALA A 70 -18.38 -27.76 -15.65
C ALA A 70 -19.05 -26.88 -16.71
N ASP A 71 -19.05 -25.55 -16.52
CA ASP A 71 -19.52 -24.56 -17.48
C ASP A 71 -18.39 -23.62 -17.92
N VAL A 72 -17.49 -24.18 -18.75
CA VAL A 72 -16.32 -23.47 -19.27
C VAL A 72 -16.71 -22.25 -20.11
N GLU A 73 -17.89 -22.27 -20.75
CA GLU A 73 -18.37 -21.15 -21.57
C GLU A 73 -18.73 -19.95 -20.68
N HIS A 74 -19.45 -20.19 -19.57
CA HIS A 74 -19.72 -19.16 -18.58
C HIS A 74 -18.43 -18.60 -17.97
N LEU A 75 -17.51 -19.45 -17.55
CA LEU A 75 -16.22 -19.04 -17.00
C LEU A 75 -15.42 -18.17 -17.98
N ALA A 76 -15.35 -18.56 -19.25
CA ALA A 76 -14.68 -17.78 -20.30
C ALA A 76 -15.34 -16.42 -20.52
N SER A 77 -16.68 -16.34 -20.47
CA SER A 77 -17.41 -15.08 -20.62
C SER A 77 -17.14 -14.11 -19.48
N GLU A 78 -17.03 -14.60 -18.23
CA GLU A 78 -16.70 -13.77 -17.08
C GLU A 78 -15.26 -13.28 -17.12
N MET A 79 -14.31 -14.13 -17.54
CA MET A 79 -12.93 -13.70 -17.76
C MET A 79 -12.84 -12.60 -18.82
N GLN A 80 -13.55 -12.77 -19.94
CA GLN A 80 -13.59 -11.78 -21.01
C GLN A 80 -14.19 -10.45 -20.54
N ARG A 81 -15.28 -10.51 -19.76
CA ARG A 81 -15.90 -9.31 -19.15
C ARG A 81 -14.92 -8.56 -18.25
N LEU A 82 -14.17 -9.27 -17.41
CA LEU A 82 -13.17 -8.66 -16.54
C LEU A 82 -12.02 -8.02 -17.33
N ILE A 83 -11.55 -8.70 -18.38
CA ILE A 83 -10.52 -8.16 -19.30
C ILE A 83 -11.02 -6.86 -19.93
N GLU A 84 -12.24 -6.82 -20.46
CA GLU A 84 -12.81 -5.63 -21.09
C GLU A 84 -12.99 -4.46 -20.11
N GLN A 85 -13.38 -4.76 -18.87
CA GLN A 85 -13.45 -3.74 -17.81
C GLN A 85 -12.07 -3.14 -17.52
N SER A 86 -11.03 -3.98 -17.46
CA SER A 86 -9.66 -3.53 -17.19
C SER A 86 -9.03 -2.80 -18.38
N ALA A 87 -9.41 -3.14 -19.61
CA ALA A 87 -8.82 -2.57 -20.83
C ALA A 87 -9.07 -1.06 -21.02
N ASN A 88 -10.06 -0.52 -20.32
CA ASN A 88 -10.40 0.90 -20.37
C ASN A 88 -9.73 1.72 -19.25
N LEU A 89 -8.98 1.08 -18.37
CA LEU A 89 -8.30 1.72 -17.25
C LEU A 89 -6.85 2.05 -17.63
N SER A 90 -6.38 3.20 -17.16
CA SER A 90 -4.97 3.56 -17.23
C SER A 90 -4.12 2.69 -16.31
N GLU A 91 -2.81 2.65 -16.56
CA GLU A 91 -1.84 1.97 -15.71
C GLU A 91 -1.96 2.41 -14.25
N GLN A 92 -2.14 3.71 -14.01
CA GLN A 92 -2.29 4.25 -12.66
C GLN A 92 -3.57 3.73 -11.98
N GLU A 93 -4.70 3.68 -12.70
CA GLU A 93 -5.97 3.16 -12.18
C GLU A 93 -5.93 1.64 -11.94
N LEU A 94 -5.14 0.90 -12.72
CA LEU A 94 -4.88 -0.52 -12.47
C LEU A 94 -4.00 -0.74 -11.25
N MET A 95 -2.97 0.11 -11.07
CA MET A 95 -2.11 0.04 -9.89
C MET A 95 -2.85 0.42 -8.61
N ASP A 96 -3.71 1.44 -8.66
CA ASP A 96 -4.53 1.88 -7.52
C ASP A 96 -5.50 0.78 -7.03
N GLN A 97 -5.85 -0.19 -7.88
CA GLN A 97 -6.62 -1.36 -7.47
C GLN A 97 -5.82 -2.39 -6.68
N VAL A 98 -4.49 -2.37 -6.80
CA VAL A 98 -3.58 -3.34 -6.14
C VAL A 98 -2.91 -2.72 -4.92
N TYR A 99 -2.46 -1.48 -5.05
CA TYR A 99 -1.76 -0.75 -4.00
C TYR A 99 -2.17 0.72 -4.03
N ARG A 100 -2.55 1.23 -2.87
CA ARG A 100 -2.82 2.65 -2.70
C ARG A 100 -2.17 3.16 -1.42
N ALA A 101 -1.48 4.29 -1.54
CA ALA A 101 -0.91 5.00 -0.40
C ALA A 101 -1.39 6.44 -0.38
N GLU A 102 -1.85 6.90 0.78
CA GLU A 102 -2.30 8.27 0.99
C GLU A 102 -1.65 8.82 2.25
N THR A 103 -1.29 10.10 2.22
CA THR A 103 -0.77 10.81 3.40
C THR A 103 -1.72 11.93 3.77
N ILE A 104 -2.17 11.92 5.02
CA ILE A 104 -3.08 12.93 5.56
C ILE A 104 -2.47 13.58 6.81
N PHE A 105 -2.85 14.83 7.05
CA PHE A 105 -2.43 15.56 8.25
C PHE A 105 -3.63 15.77 9.17
N LEU A 106 -3.47 15.49 10.46
CA LEU A 106 -4.53 15.64 11.46
C LEU A 106 -4.00 16.39 12.68
N CYS A 107 -4.73 17.41 13.14
CA CYS A 107 -4.41 18.04 14.43
C CYS A 107 -4.62 17.05 15.59
N THR A 108 -3.92 17.26 16.71
CA THR A 108 -3.98 16.36 17.87
C THR A 108 -5.39 15.98 18.33
N PRO A 109 -6.38 16.90 18.42
CA PRO A 109 -7.75 16.53 18.75
C PRO A 109 -8.41 15.61 17.72
N CYS A 110 -8.27 15.92 16.42
CA CYS A 110 -8.90 15.12 15.36
C CYS A 110 -8.26 13.73 15.24
N PHE A 111 -6.94 13.63 15.43
CA PHE A 111 -6.23 12.35 15.41
C PHE A 111 -6.75 11.38 16.48
N ARG A 112 -7.00 11.86 17.70
CA ARG A 112 -7.53 11.02 18.80
C ARG A 112 -8.85 10.36 18.46
N THR A 113 -9.74 11.06 17.76
CA THR A 113 -11.01 10.48 17.32
C THR A 113 -10.83 9.61 16.08
N TRP A 114 -9.96 10.01 15.17
CA TRP A 114 -9.73 9.30 13.91
C TRP A 114 -9.13 7.91 14.14
N ILE A 115 -8.17 7.75 15.07
CA ILE A 115 -7.55 6.44 15.31
C ILE A 115 -8.55 5.38 15.81
N GLU A 116 -9.58 5.80 16.52
CA GLU A 116 -10.67 4.92 16.97
C GLU A 116 -11.72 4.70 15.88
N ARG A 117 -11.90 5.68 14.98
CA ARG A 117 -12.92 5.67 13.92
C ARG A 117 -12.39 6.35 12.64
N PRO A 118 -11.56 5.65 11.85
CA PRO A 118 -10.84 6.27 10.74
C PRO A 118 -11.71 6.64 9.53
N ALA A 119 -12.88 6.03 9.40
CA ALA A 119 -13.85 6.28 8.32
C ALA A 119 -15.10 7.06 8.77
N ALA A 120 -15.17 7.51 10.03
CA ALA A 120 -16.33 8.24 10.52
C ALA A 120 -16.20 9.74 10.22
N GLU A 121 -17.24 10.29 9.57
CA GLU A 121 -17.40 11.74 9.34
C GLU A 121 -17.39 12.53 10.66
#